data_AF-A0A382CP02-F1
#
_entry.id   AF-A0A382CP02-F1
#
_cell.length_a   1.000
_cell.length_b   1.000
_cell.length_c   1.000
_cell.angle_alpha   90.00
_cell.angle_beta   90.00
_cell.angle_gamma   90.00
#
_symmetry.space_group_name_H-M   'P 1'
#
loop_
_entity.id
_entity.type
_entity.pdbx_description
1 polymer ?
#
loop_
_entity_poly.entity_id
_entity_poly.type
_entity_poly.pdbx_seq_one_letter_code
_entity_poly.pdbx_strand_id
1 'polypeptide(L)'
;MKLKTPIYLLLISTLLMSCSANKIIFPTQIEYSTDSQRVVDTFIPYIQSMGYTVLNPMDTRMTMQGPSGFMTAEYIETDWFMTGVRDKDTGNEFIVKQKVWILVDSPVITIETVYGYLDGEEMVIFESASPDLYTAVKALPEGLNNLVSSKAL
;
A
#
# COMPACT_ATOMS: atom_id res chain seq x y z
N MET A 1 0.38 54.21 10.98
CA MET A 1 0.85 52.87 11.43
C MET A 1 -0.35 51.94 11.65
N LYS A 2 -0.97 51.38 10.60
CA LYS A 2 -2.11 50.43 10.71
C LYS A 2 -2.23 49.46 9.50
N LEU A 3 -1.11 49.04 8.90
CA LEU A 3 -1.11 48.12 7.73
C LEU A 3 -0.50 46.74 8.01
N LYS A 4 -0.15 46.43 9.27
CA LYS A 4 0.50 45.16 9.62
C LYS A 4 -0.49 44.02 9.91
N THR A 5 -1.65 44.33 10.48
CA THR A 5 -2.65 43.34 10.93
C THR A 5 -3.23 42.43 9.84
N PRO A 6 -3.57 42.89 8.62
CA PRO A 6 -4.17 42.00 7.62
C PRO A 6 -3.15 41.03 6.99
N ILE A 7 -1.87 41.41 6.93
CA ILE A 7 -0.79 40.55 6.38
C ILE A 7 -0.51 39.38 7.32
N TYR A 8 -0.50 39.61 8.64
CA TYR A 8 -0.33 38.54 9.62
C TYR A 8 -1.47 37.51 9.58
N LEU A 9 -2.72 37.96 9.40
CA LEU A 9 -3.87 37.06 9.26
C LEU A 9 -3.79 36.18 7.99
N LEU A 10 -3.29 36.74 6.89
CA LEU A 10 -3.13 36.02 5.62
C LEU A 10 -1.95 35.04 5.64
N LEU A 11 -0.90 35.34 6.42
CA LEU A 11 0.21 34.41 6.70
C LEU A 11 -0.22 33.27 7.63
N ILE A 12 -1.03 33.56 8.64
CA ILE A 12 -1.55 32.53 9.56
C ILE A 12 -2.51 31.59 8.82
N SER A 13 -3.36 32.11 7.93
CA SER A 13 -4.28 31.25 7.16
C SER A 13 -3.55 30.34 6.17
N THR A 14 -2.48 30.80 5.53
CA THR A 14 -1.66 29.94 4.64
C THR A 14 -0.84 28.91 5.41
N LEU A 15 -0.35 29.23 6.61
CA LEU A 15 0.31 28.27 7.49
C LEU A 15 -0.65 27.18 7.98
N LEU A 16 -1.89 27.53 8.34
CA LEU A 16 -2.90 26.57 8.80
C LEU A 16 -3.40 25.62 7.70
N MET A 17 -3.36 26.03 6.42
CA MET A 17 -3.72 25.15 5.29
C MET A 17 -2.61 24.17 4.90
N SER A 18 -1.38 24.32 5.43
CA SER A 18 -0.24 23.44 5.09
C SER A 18 -0.15 22.16 5.92
N CYS A 19 -1.05 21.98 6.90
CA CYS A 19 -1.18 20.72 7.63
C CYS A 19 -1.96 19.74 6.74
N SER A 20 -1.29 19.12 5.78
CA SER A 20 -1.88 18.03 5.01
C SER A 20 -2.17 16.88 5.97
N ALA A 21 -3.44 16.63 6.23
CA ALA A 21 -3.84 15.58 7.15
C ALA A 21 -3.30 14.23 6.67
N ASN A 22 -2.78 13.44 7.62
CA ASN A 22 -2.41 12.06 7.33
C ASN A 22 -3.62 11.30 6.80
N LYS A 23 -3.39 10.44 5.82
CA LYS A 23 -4.41 9.62 5.18
C LYS A 23 -4.35 8.20 5.75
N ILE A 24 -5.48 7.67 6.15
CA ILE A 24 -5.61 6.28 6.60
C ILE A 24 -5.34 5.34 5.42
N ILE A 25 -4.56 4.29 5.66
CA ILE A 25 -4.25 3.26 4.67
C ILE A 25 -5.25 2.11 4.83
N PHE A 26 -6.25 2.08 3.96
CA PHE A 26 -7.18 0.96 3.86
C PHE A 26 -6.66 -0.11 2.89
N PRO A 27 -7.01 -1.39 3.12
CA PRO A 27 -6.82 -2.44 2.13
C PRO A 27 -7.43 -2.04 0.79
N THR A 28 -6.73 -2.34 -0.30
CA THR A 28 -7.20 -2.06 -1.65
C THR A 28 -7.99 -3.26 -2.14
N GLN A 29 -9.24 -3.04 -2.55
CA GLN A 29 -10.06 -4.07 -3.18
C GLN A 29 -10.12 -3.84 -4.69
N ILE A 30 -9.87 -4.89 -5.46
CA ILE A 30 -9.89 -4.86 -6.92
C ILE A 30 -10.76 -6.02 -7.39
N GLU A 31 -11.72 -5.72 -8.25
CA GLU A 31 -12.52 -6.76 -8.91
C GLU A 31 -11.76 -7.31 -10.13
N TYR A 32 -11.84 -8.61 -10.35
CA TYR A 32 -11.23 -9.29 -11.49
C TYR A 32 -12.20 -10.30 -12.10
N SER A 33 -12.03 -10.63 -13.38
CA SER A 33 -13.01 -11.38 -14.17
C SER A 33 -12.47 -12.66 -14.82
N THR A 34 -11.18 -12.94 -14.65
CA THR A 34 -10.47 -14.09 -15.20
C THR A 34 -10.21 -15.18 -14.16
N ASP A 35 -9.39 -16.17 -14.52
CA ASP A 35 -8.91 -17.18 -13.58
C ASP A 35 -7.82 -16.62 -12.65
N SER A 36 -7.89 -16.97 -11.36
CA SER A 36 -6.94 -16.55 -10.32
C SER A 36 -5.47 -16.81 -10.68
N GLN A 37 -5.14 -17.92 -11.36
CA GLN A 37 -3.77 -18.22 -11.74
C GLN A 37 -3.25 -17.23 -12.79
N ARG A 38 -4.09 -16.82 -13.75
CA ARG A 38 -3.72 -15.82 -14.73
C ARG A 38 -3.47 -14.45 -14.08
N VAL A 39 -4.20 -14.13 -13.01
CA VAL A 39 -3.91 -12.94 -12.19
C VAL A 39 -2.52 -13.07 -11.56
N VAL A 40 -2.22 -14.20 -10.90
CA VAL A 40 -0.92 -14.49 -10.28
C VAL A 40 0.23 -14.37 -11.29
N ASP A 41 0.10 -15.02 -12.44
CA ASP A 41 1.08 -15.03 -13.52
C ASP A 41 1.35 -13.63 -14.08
N THR A 42 0.37 -12.72 -13.96
CA THR A 42 0.51 -11.32 -14.35
C THR A 42 1.07 -10.46 -13.22
N PHE A 43 0.65 -10.72 -11.99
CA PHE A 43 0.99 -9.93 -10.81
C PHE A 43 2.44 -10.12 -10.40
N ILE A 44 2.94 -11.36 -10.32
CA ILE A 44 4.30 -11.63 -9.84
C ILE A 44 5.35 -10.87 -10.67
N PRO A 45 5.37 -10.96 -12.02
CA PRO A 45 6.34 -10.22 -12.82
C PRO A 45 6.20 -8.70 -12.69
N TYR A 46 4.96 -8.20 -12.55
CA TYR A 46 4.73 -6.76 -12.36
C TYR A 46 5.27 -6.27 -11.01
N ILE A 47 4.97 -6.99 -9.93
CA ILE A 47 5.48 -6.69 -8.57
C ILE A 47 7.01 -6.67 -8.58
N GLN A 48 7.64 -7.67 -9.22
CA GLN A 48 9.09 -7.74 -9.35
C GLN A 48 9.66 -6.58 -10.21
N SER A 49 8.97 -6.19 -11.28
CA SER A 49 9.39 -5.06 -12.12
C SER A 49 9.35 -3.71 -11.38
N MET A 50 8.54 -3.62 -10.32
CA MET A 50 8.48 -2.47 -9.41
C MET A 50 9.58 -2.49 -8.33
N GLY A 51 10.47 -3.49 -8.35
CA GLY A 51 11.59 -3.61 -7.42
C GLY A 51 11.29 -4.37 -6.12
N TYR A 52 10.08 -4.94 -5.98
CA TYR A 52 9.73 -5.77 -4.83
C TYR A 52 10.28 -7.19 -4.99
N THR A 53 10.70 -7.79 -3.88
CA THR A 53 11.00 -9.23 -3.83
C THR A 53 9.74 -9.98 -3.40
N VAL A 54 9.27 -10.93 -4.22
CA VAL A 54 8.16 -11.83 -3.86
C VAL A 54 8.72 -13.02 -3.10
N LEU A 55 8.16 -13.31 -1.92
CA LEU A 55 8.65 -14.35 -1.00
C LEU A 55 8.21 -15.77 -1.41
N ASN A 56 7.02 -15.89 -2.01
CA ASN A 56 6.41 -17.17 -2.34
C ASN A 56 5.99 -17.30 -3.82
N PRO A 57 6.90 -17.06 -4.79
CA PRO A 57 6.54 -16.92 -6.20
C PRO A 57 6.04 -18.22 -6.87
N MET A 58 6.29 -19.38 -6.26
CA MET A 58 5.94 -20.70 -6.81
C MET A 58 4.88 -21.44 -5.97
N ASP A 59 4.48 -20.87 -4.84
CA ASP A 59 3.56 -21.50 -3.88
C ASP A 59 2.61 -20.44 -3.31
N THR A 60 1.64 -20.06 -4.12
CA THR A 60 0.66 -19.01 -3.82
C THR A 60 -0.64 -19.58 -3.27
N ARG A 61 -1.00 -20.81 -3.61
CA ARG A 61 -2.31 -21.39 -3.25
C ARG A 61 -2.37 -21.71 -1.76
N MET A 62 -3.36 -21.17 -1.07
CA MET A 62 -3.66 -21.56 0.31
C MET A 62 -5.15 -21.59 0.61
N THR A 63 -5.51 -22.42 1.59
CA THR A 63 -6.86 -22.48 2.16
C THR A 63 -6.85 -21.87 3.54
N MET A 64 -7.70 -20.88 3.76
CA MET A 64 -7.86 -20.19 5.03
C MET A 64 -9.24 -20.42 5.61
N GLN A 65 -9.37 -20.37 6.93
CA GLN A 65 -10.66 -20.38 7.60
C GLN A 65 -11.14 -18.95 7.79
N GLY A 66 -12.19 -18.58 7.06
CA GLY A 66 -12.92 -17.33 7.22
C GLY A 66 -14.16 -17.48 8.11
N PRO A 67 -14.89 -16.37 8.36
CA PRO A 67 -16.11 -16.38 9.17
C PRO A 67 -17.24 -17.24 8.60
N SER A 68 -17.26 -17.40 7.28
CA SER A 68 -18.27 -18.17 6.52
C SER A 68 -17.84 -19.60 6.18
N GLY A 69 -16.67 -20.05 6.64
CA GLY A 69 -16.11 -21.37 6.32
C GLY A 69 -14.72 -21.27 5.69
N PHE A 70 -14.32 -22.29 4.94
CA PHE A 70 -13.02 -22.28 4.26
C PHE A 70 -13.09 -21.48 2.96
N MET A 71 -12.05 -20.71 2.69
CA MET A 71 -11.86 -19.95 1.46
C MET A 71 -10.52 -20.33 0.85
N THR A 72 -10.49 -20.45 -0.47
CA THR A 72 -9.24 -20.66 -1.20
C THR A 72 -8.78 -19.34 -1.80
N ALA A 73 -7.49 -19.02 -1.66
CA ALA A 73 -6.90 -17.84 -2.23
C ALA A 73 -5.53 -18.16 -2.84
N GLU A 74 -5.15 -17.39 -3.85
CA GLU A 74 -3.75 -17.20 -4.20
C GLU A 74 -3.21 -16.05 -3.36
N TYR A 75 -2.24 -16.34 -2.51
CA TYR A 75 -1.57 -15.39 -1.63
C TYR A 75 -0.20 -15.03 -2.19
N ILE A 76 0.11 -13.75 -2.27
CA ILE A 76 1.44 -13.25 -2.63
C ILE A 76 1.91 -12.32 -1.50
N GLU A 77 3.06 -12.64 -0.91
CA GLU A 77 3.73 -11.77 0.05
C GLU A 77 5.03 -11.23 -0.53
N THR A 78 5.31 -9.97 -0.23
CA THR A 78 6.58 -9.34 -0.58
C THR A 78 7.48 -9.22 0.65
N ASP A 79 8.79 -9.15 0.41
CA ASP A 79 9.73 -8.69 1.42
C ASP A 79 9.53 -7.18 1.67
N TRP A 80 10.14 -6.66 2.74
CA TRP A 80 10.18 -5.24 3.02
C TRP A 80 10.88 -4.47 1.89
N PHE A 81 10.18 -3.48 1.33
CA PHE A 81 10.67 -2.60 0.29
C PHE A 81 10.99 -1.22 0.86
N MET A 82 12.16 -0.69 0.53
CA MET A 82 12.61 0.64 0.95
C MET A 82 11.88 1.72 0.14
N THR A 83 11.13 2.60 0.82
CA THR A 83 10.30 3.59 0.12
C THR A 83 11.08 4.81 -0.37
N GLY A 84 12.30 5.05 0.14
CA GLY A 84 13.04 6.31 -0.06
C GLY A 84 12.50 7.49 0.75
N VAL A 85 11.36 7.35 1.44
CA VAL A 85 10.77 8.39 2.28
C VAL A 85 11.28 8.20 3.70
N ARG A 86 11.74 9.29 4.34
CA ARG A 86 12.25 9.28 5.71
C ARG A 86 11.31 9.99 6.66
N ASP A 87 11.21 9.43 7.86
CA ASP A 87 10.57 10.10 8.98
C ASP A 87 11.33 11.36 9.36
N LYS A 88 10.60 12.44 9.66
CA LYS A 88 11.20 13.76 9.89
C LYS A 88 11.87 13.87 11.25
N ASP A 89 11.38 13.13 12.24
CA ASP A 89 11.81 13.24 13.62
C ASP A 89 12.97 12.28 13.91
N THR A 90 12.86 11.04 13.45
CA THR A 90 13.86 9.98 13.68
C THR A 90 14.90 9.89 12.55
N GLY A 91 14.58 10.34 11.34
CA GLY A 91 15.41 10.16 10.15
C GLY A 91 15.40 8.73 9.58
N ASN A 92 14.64 7.82 10.19
CA ASN A 92 14.51 6.44 9.75
C ASN A 92 13.76 6.36 8.42
N GLU A 93 14.17 5.42 7.57
CA GLU A 93 13.53 5.23 6.28
C GLU A 93 12.30 4.31 6.42
N PHE A 94 11.19 4.74 5.82
CA PHE A 94 10.00 3.92 5.80
C PHE A 94 10.19 2.73 4.85
N ILE A 95 9.76 1.57 5.33
CA ILE A 95 9.68 0.33 4.59
C ILE A 95 8.23 -0.12 4.45
N VAL A 96 7.94 -0.81 3.36
CA VAL A 96 6.59 -1.28 3.03
C VAL A 96 6.61 -2.73 2.60
N LYS A 97 5.62 -3.49 3.06
CA LYS A 97 5.33 -4.86 2.69
C LYS A 97 3.90 -4.94 2.19
N GLN A 98 3.70 -5.76 1.18
CA GLN A 98 2.43 -5.95 0.50
C GLN A 98 2.03 -7.42 0.62
N LYS A 99 0.78 -7.62 1.05
CA LYS A 99 0.11 -8.92 1.14
C LYS A 99 -1.08 -8.90 0.20
N VAL A 100 -1.02 -9.71 -0.84
CA VAL A 100 -2.04 -9.76 -1.89
C VAL A 100 -2.80 -11.06 -1.78
N TRP A 101 -4.11 -10.97 -1.65
CA TRP A 101 -5.04 -12.08 -1.57
C TRP A 101 -5.94 -12.07 -2.80
N ILE A 102 -5.78 -13.03 -3.70
CA ILE A 102 -6.64 -13.22 -4.87
C ILE A 102 -7.58 -14.36 -4.52
N LEU A 103 -8.83 -14.05 -4.16
CA LEU A 103 -9.77 -15.09 -3.77
C LEU A 103 -10.14 -15.94 -4.98
N VAL A 104 -10.09 -17.27 -4.87
CA VAL A 104 -10.44 -18.17 -5.97
C VAL A 104 -11.97 -18.29 -6.08
N ASP A 105 -12.66 -18.27 -4.95
CA ASP A 105 -14.10 -18.48 -4.84
C ASP A 105 -14.91 -17.18 -5.03
N SER A 106 -14.24 -16.03 -5.23
CA SER A 106 -14.85 -14.71 -5.35
C SER A 106 -14.00 -13.83 -6.27
N PRO A 107 -14.60 -12.97 -7.13
CA PRO A 107 -13.87 -12.11 -8.06
C PRO A 107 -13.21 -10.90 -7.38
N VAL A 108 -12.63 -11.08 -6.19
CA VAL A 108 -12.06 -10.01 -5.37
C VAL A 108 -10.60 -10.29 -5.05
N ILE A 109 -9.77 -9.31 -5.36
CA ILE A 109 -8.39 -9.20 -4.90
C ILE A 109 -8.36 -8.21 -3.74
N THR A 110 -7.74 -8.60 -2.63
CA THR A 110 -7.47 -7.71 -1.48
C THR A 110 -5.97 -7.51 -1.34
N ILE A 111 -5.53 -6.25 -1.35
CA ILE A 111 -4.14 -5.87 -1.11
C ILE A 111 -4.06 -5.16 0.23
N GLU A 112 -3.45 -5.81 1.20
CA GLU A 112 -3.10 -5.23 2.50
C GLU A 112 -1.67 -4.69 2.44
N THR A 113 -1.51 -3.44 2.85
CA THR A 113 -0.21 -2.78 2.89
C THR A 113 0.19 -2.56 4.34
N VAL A 114 1.31 -3.17 4.74
CA VAL A 114 1.94 -2.98 6.05
C VAL A 114 3.16 -2.09 5.85
N TYR A 115 3.27 -0.99 6.59
CA TYR A 115 4.41 -0.08 6.46
C TYR A 115 4.78 0.55 7.79
N GLY A 116 6.01 1.02 7.85
CA GLY A 116 6.58 1.60 9.06
C GLY A 116 8.07 1.83 8.91
N TYR A 117 8.80 1.96 10.01
CA TYR A 117 10.26 1.92 10.00
C TYR A 117 10.80 1.02 11.12
N LEU A 118 12.06 0.61 10.97
CA LEU A 118 12.80 -0.06 12.03
C LEU A 118 13.38 0.97 12.99
N ASP A 119 13.11 0.81 14.29
CA ASP A 119 13.76 1.53 15.38
C ASP A 119 14.57 0.52 16.21
N GLY A 120 15.87 0.42 15.89
CA GLY A 120 16.72 -0.66 16.40
C GLY A 120 16.25 -2.04 15.89
N GLU A 121 15.77 -2.87 16.80
CA GLU A 121 15.24 -4.21 16.50
C GLU A 121 13.71 -4.24 16.41
N GLU A 122 13.03 -3.14 16.76
CA GLU A 122 11.57 -3.07 16.79
C GLU A 122 11.01 -2.45 15.50
N MET A 123 9.90 -3.01 15.03
CA MET A 123 9.18 -2.51 13.87
C MET A 123 8.05 -1.58 14.32
N VAL A 124 8.16 -0.29 14.02
CA VAL A 124 7.10 0.70 14.31
C VAL A 124 6.15 0.78 13.13
N ILE A 125 4.94 0.24 13.27
CA ILE A 125 3.91 0.15 12.21
C ILE A 125 2.91 1.30 12.33
N PHE A 126 2.46 1.83 11.19
CA PHE A 126 1.52 2.95 11.12
C PHE A 126 0.24 2.59 10.37
N GLU A 127 -0.88 3.18 10.78
CA GLU A 127 -2.18 3.07 10.10
C GLU A 127 -2.47 4.25 9.17
N SER A 128 -1.79 5.38 9.36
CA SER A 128 -1.96 6.60 8.56
C SER A 128 -0.63 7.18 8.10
N ALA A 129 -0.59 7.66 6.85
CA ALA A 129 0.61 8.15 6.19
C ALA A 129 0.47 9.63 5.84
N SER A 130 1.59 10.37 5.90
CA SER A 130 1.68 11.70 5.29
C SER A 130 1.45 11.59 3.77
N PRO A 131 1.09 12.68 3.05
CA PRO A 131 0.81 12.57 1.62
C PRO A 131 1.95 11.99 0.78
N ASP A 132 3.20 12.35 1.08
CA ASP A 132 4.37 11.86 0.35
C ASP A 132 4.55 10.34 0.56
N LEU A 133 4.42 9.90 1.81
CA LEU A 133 4.48 8.47 2.16
C LEU A 133 3.27 7.71 1.60
N TYR A 134 2.08 8.31 1.62
CA TYR A 134 0.86 7.72 1.08
C TYR A 134 1.04 7.34 -0.40
N THR A 135 1.63 8.23 -1.20
CA THR A 135 1.93 7.94 -2.62
C THR A 135 2.87 6.76 -2.77
N ALA A 136 3.94 6.67 -1.96
CA ALA A 136 4.86 5.53 -2.00
C ALA A 136 4.18 4.21 -1.59
N VAL A 137 3.41 4.24 -0.50
CA VAL A 137 2.69 3.08 0.07
C VAL A 137 1.62 2.55 -0.90
N LYS A 138 0.94 3.45 -1.63
CA LYS A 138 -0.15 3.10 -2.57
C LYS A 138 0.31 2.80 -4.00
N ALA A 139 1.57 3.06 -4.34
CA ALA A 139 2.09 2.88 -5.70
C ALA A 139 1.87 1.46 -6.26
N LEU A 140 2.19 0.41 -5.48
CA LEU A 140 1.98 -0.96 -5.94
C LEU A 140 0.48 -1.32 -6.02
N PRO A 141 -0.35 -1.10 -4.99
CA PRO A 141 -1.79 -1.37 -5.09
C PRO A 141 -2.48 -0.66 -6.26
N GLU A 142 -2.18 0.62 -6.50
CA GLU A 142 -2.74 1.37 -7.64
C GLU A 142 -2.23 0.82 -8.98
N GLY A 143 -0.95 0.47 -9.05
CA GLY A 143 -0.36 -0.19 -10.20
C GLY A 143 -1.05 -1.51 -10.56
N LEU A 144 -1.31 -2.36 -9.56
CA LEU A 144 -2.02 -3.62 -9.74
C LEU A 144 -3.48 -3.41 -10.17
N ASN A 145 -4.17 -2.42 -9.63
CA ASN A 145 -5.52 -2.05 -10.07
C ASN A 145 -5.56 -1.63 -11.56
N ASN A 146 -4.58 -0.81 -11.97
CA ASN A 146 -4.44 -0.40 -13.36
C ASN A 146 -4.08 -1.59 -14.27
N LEU A 147 -3.29 -2.53 -13.76
CA LEU A 147 -2.92 -3.74 -14.48
C LEU A 147 -4.13 -4.64 -14.76
N VAL A 148 -4.99 -4.87 -13.76
CA VAL A 148 -6.25 -5.61 -13.92
C VAL A 148 -7.13 -4.95 -14.97
N SER A 149 -7.33 -3.64 -14.85
CA SER A 149 -8.14 -2.86 -15.80
C SER A 149 -7.59 -2.89 -17.23
N SER A 150 -6.26 -2.78 -17.41
CA SER A 150 -5.62 -2.69 -18.73
C SER A 150 -5.49 -4.03 -19.45
N LYS A 151 -5.36 -5.13 -18.71
CA LYS A 151 -5.22 -6.48 -19.28
C LYS A 151 -6.53 -7.27 -19.29
N ALA A 152 -7.63 -6.65 -18.87
CA ALA A 152 -8.94 -7.28 -18.71
C ALA A 152 -8.82 -8.61 -17.94
N LEU A 153 -8.18 -8.53 -16.77
CA LEU A 153 -8.07 -9.65 -15.85
C LEU A 153 -9.36 -9.89 -15.09
#